data_AF-A0A1C6FYZ9-F1
#
_entry.id   AF-A0A1C6FYZ9-F1
#
_cell.length_a   1.000
_cell.length_b   1.000
_cell.length_c   1.000
_cell.angle_alpha   90.00
_cell.angle_beta   90.00
_cell.angle_gamma   90.00
#
_symmetry.space_group_name_H-M   'P 1'
#
loop_
_entity.id
_entity.type
_entity.pdbx_description
1 polymer ?
#
loop_
_entity_poly.entity_id
_entity_poly.type
_entity_poly.pdbx_seq_one_letter_code
_entity_poly.pdbx_strand_id
1 'polypeptide(L)'
;MNELELVINEVKKAVVGKDEHIKKILACILARGHVLLEDIPGVGKTNLTLALSKALSLDFHRMQFTSESYQEMLQVLLFIIKKTMILNIKKDLSCVIYF
;
A
#
# COMPACT_ATOMS: atom_id res chain seq x y z
N MET A 1 9.51 -12.18 -21.08
CA MET A 1 9.13 -12.06 -19.65
C MET A 1 8.34 -10.78 -19.48
N ASN A 2 7.17 -10.84 -18.85
CA ASN A 2 6.35 -9.65 -18.59
C ASN A 2 6.97 -8.88 -17.42
N GLU A 3 7.22 -7.57 -17.57
CA GLU A 3 7.82 -6.73 -16.52
C GLU A 3 7.00 -6.75 -15.22
N LEU A 4 5.68 -6.86 -15.33
CA LEU A 4 4.77 -6.98 -14.20
C LEU A 4 5.06 -8.23 -13.35
N GLU A 5 5.41 -9.34 -14.00
CA GLU A 5 5.67 -10.62 -13.34
C GLU A 5 7.00 -10.58 -12.56
N LEU A 6 7.98 -9.81 -13.05
CA LEU A 6 9.23 -9.56 -12.34
C LEU A 6 8.97 -8.81 -11.02
N VAL A 7 8.15 -7.75 -11.06
CA VAL A 7 7.77 -6.99 -9.87
C VAL A 7 7.03 -7.87 -8.86
N ILE A 8 6.06 -8.66 -9.33
CA ILE A 8 5.30 -9.57 -8.46
C ILE A 8 6.24 -10.58 -7.79
N ASN A 9 7.15 -11.19 -8.55
CA ASN A 9 8.10 -12.17 -8.01
C ASN A 9 9.07 -11.56 -7.00
N GLU A 10 9.49 -10.30 -7.20
CA GLU A 10 10.34 -9.60 -6.24
C GLU A 10 9.60 -9.36 -4.91
N VAL A 11 8.35 -8.92 -4.97
CA VAL A 11 7.51 -8.68 -3.79
C VAL A 11 7.21 -9.99 -3.04
N LYS A 12 7.01 -11.09 -3.77
CA LYS A 12 6.77 -12.43 -3.20
C LYS A 12 7.92 -12.96 -2.34
N LYS A 13 9.15 -12.46 -2.51
CA LYS A 13 10.28 -12.82 -1.63
C LYS A 13 10.09 -12.32 -0.19
N ALA A 14 9.34 -11.23 -0.02
CA ALA A 14 9.11 -10.60 1.28
C ALA A 14 7.70 -10.85 1.85
N VAL A 15 6.72 -11.20 1.01
CA VAL A 15 5.32 -11.41 1.42
C VAL A 15 4.75 -12.68 0.78
N VAL A 16 4.25 -13.58 1.61
CA VAL A 16 3.62 -14.84 1.20
C VAL A 16 2.09 -14.72 1.22
N GLY A 17 1.42 -15.27 0.20
CA GLY A 17 -0.03 -15.49 0.21
C GLY A 17 -0.90 -14.25 -0.02
N LYS A 18 -0.34 -13.13 -0.54
CA LYS A 18 -1.09 -11.88 -0.79
C LYS A 18 -1.12 -11.47 -2.27
N ASP A 19 -1.09 -12.44 -3.18
CA ASP A 19 -0.99 -12.25 -4.64
C ASP A 19 -2.07 -11.31 -5.21
N GLU A 20 -3.32 -11.51 -4.81
CA GLU A 20 -4.43 -10.67 -5.26
C GLU A 20 -4.32 -9.22 -4.76
N HIS A 21 -3.78 -9.02 -3.55
CA HIS A 21 -3.54 -7.68 -3.01
C HIS A 21 -2.42 -7.00 -3.79
N ILE A 22 -1.33 -7.72 -4.09
CA ILE A 22 -0.22 -7.24 -4.92
C ILE A 22 -0.75 -6.76 -6.27
N LYS A 23 -1.57 -7.57 -6.96
CA LYS A 23 -2.15 -7.19 -8.26
C LYS A 23 -3.04 -5.95 -8.18
N LYS A 24 -3.90 -5.84 -7.18
CA LYS A 24 -4.78 -4.66 -6.98
C LYS A 24 -3.98 -3.39 -6.72
N ILE A 25 -2.95 -3.50 -5.87
CA ILE A 25 -2.05 -2.39 -5.58
C ILE A 25 -1.33 -1.95 -6.87
N LEU A 26 -0.77 -2.89 -7.63
CA LEU A 26 -0.13 -2.60 -8.91
C LEU A 26 -1.10 -1.97 -9.92
N ALA A 27 -2.33 -2.46 -10.02
CA ALA A 27 -3.35 -1.88 -10.89
C ALA A 27 -3.66 -0.42 -10.51
N CYS A 28 -3.81 -0.13 -9.20
CA CYS A 28 -4.00 1.24 -8.73
C CYS A 28 -2.79 2.13 -9.05
N ILE A 29 -1.57 1.61 -8.87
CA ILE A 29 -0.34 2.33 -9.16
C ILE A 29 -0.24 2.69 -10.64
N LEU A 30 -0.53 1.72 -11.52
CA LEU A 30 -0.54 1.92 -12.97
C LEU A 30 -1.64 2.91 -13.40
N ALA A 31 -2.77 2.94 -12.70
CA ALA A 31 -3.82 3.93 -12.88
C ALA A 31 -3.48 5.32 -12.30
N ARG A 32 -2.27 5.50 -11.74
CA ARG A 32 -1.81 6.73 -11.05
C ARG A 32 -2.67 7.12 -9.85
N GLY A 33 -3.36 6.16 -9.25
CA GLY A 33 -4.17 6.35 -8.04
C GLY A 33 -3.35 6.14 -6.76
N HIS A 34 -3.92 6.55 -5.63
CA HIS A 34 -3.29 6.36 -4.32
C HIS A 34 -3.82 5.09 -3.65
N VAL A 35 -2.95 4.38 -2.92
CA VAL A 35 -3.33 3.13 -2.26
C VAL A 35 -3.36 3.34 -0.75
N LEU A 36 -4.51 3.01 -0.16
CA LEU A 36 -4.73 3.00 1.28
C LEU A 36 -4.90 1.55 1.73
N LEU A 37 -4.03 1.07 2.61
CA LEU A 37 -4.16 -0.26 3.20
C LEU A 37 -4.73 -0.13 4.61
N GLU A 38 -5.95 -0.62 4.82
CA GLU A 38 -6.68 -0.59 6.10
C GLU A 38 -6.93 -2.02 6.57
N ASP A 39 -6.55 -2.38 7.80
CA ASP A 39 -6.92 -3.64 8.50
C ASP A 39 -6.31 -3.65 9.91
N ILE A 40 -6.67 -4.70 10.67
CA ILE A 40 -6.11 -5.09 11.96
C ILE A 40 -4.56 -5.18 11.94
N PRO A 41 -3.87 -4.75 13.02
CA PRO A 41 -2.42 -4.86 13.13
C PRO A 41 -1.94 -6.31 13.03
N GLY A 42 -0.77 -6.52 12.42
CA GLY A 42 -0.08 -7.81 12.38
C GLY A 42 -0.21 -8.60 11.06
N VAL A 43 -1.00 -8.15 10.09
CA VAL A 43 -1.25 -8.88 8.82
C VAL A 43 -0.25 -8.62 7.68
N GLY A 44 0.93 -8.07 8.00
CA GLY A 44 2.04 -7.92 7.04
C GLY A 44 1.94 -6.75 6.06
N LYS A 45 1.00 -5.80 6.24
CA LYS A 45 0.84 -4.60 5.38
C LYS A 45 2.11 -3.78 5.22
N THR A 46 2.83 -3.57 6.32
CA THR A 46 4.08 -2.80 6.34
C THR A 46 5.13 -3.46 5.46
N ASN A 47 5.27 -4.78 5.57
CA ASN A 47 6.20 -5.54 4.75
C ASN A 47 5.79 -5.52 3.28
N LEU A 48 4.48 -5.65 2.99
CA LEU A 48 3.99 -5.58 1.61
C LEU A 48 4.29 -4.23 0.96
N THR A 49 3.97 -3.15 1.65
CA THR A 49 4.15 -1.80 1.12
C THR A 49 5.63 -1.46 0.99
N LEU A 50 6.45 -1.87 1.95
CA LEU A 50 7.90 -1.70 1.88
C LEU A 50 8.49 -2.49 0.70
N ALA A 51 8.07 -3.74 0.50
CA ALA A 51 8.52 -4.56 -0.62
C ALA A 51 8.13 -3.96 -1.97
N LEU A 52 6.89 -3.48 -2.10
CA LEU A 52 6.41 -2.80 -3.31
C LEU A 52 7.14 -1.47 -3.56
N SER A 53 7.37 -0.66 -2.52
CA SER A 53 8.11 0.60 -2.63
C SER A 53 9.53 0.37 -3.15
N LYS A 54 10.20 -0.69 -2.67
CA LYS A 54 11.55 -1.07 -3.11
C LYS A 54 11.54 -1.63 -4.53
N ALA A 55 10.61 -2.52 -4.85
CA ALA A 55 10.51 -3.14 -6.18
C ALA A 55 10.18 -2.13 -7.29
N LEU A 56 9.46 -1.05 -6.95
CA LEU A 56 9.02 -0.02 -7.90
C LEU A 56 9.78 1.31 -7.79
N SER A 57 10.73 1.42 -6.84
CA SER A 57 11.44 2.68 -6.54
C SER A 57 10.50 3.85 -6.22
N LEU A 58 9.48 3.60 -5.39
CA LEU A 58 8.45 4.55 -5.01
C LEU A 58 8.64 5.07 -3.58
N ASP A 59 8.17 6.28 -3.32
CA ASP A 59 8.20 6.88 -1.99
C ASP A 59 7.18 6.20 -1.06
N PHE A 60 7.57 6.01 0.20
CA PHE A 60 6.76 5.35 1.22
C PHE A 60 6.55 6.27 2.42
N HIS A 61 5.29 6.40 2.88
CA HIS A 61 4.95 7.22 4.05
C HIS A 61 3.95 6.50 4.96
N ARG A 62 4.38 6.23 6.20
CA ARG A 62 3.51 5.64 7.21
C ARG A 62 2.74 6.73 7.95
N MET A 63 1.41 6.77 7.82
CA MET A 63 0.54 7.67 8.58
C MET A 63 -0.29 6.89 9.59
N GLN A 64 -0.01 7.04 10.88
CA GLN A 64 -0.85 6.45 11.92
C GLN A 64 -1.92 7.47 12.33
N PHE A 65 -3.19 7.12 12.14
CA PHE A 65 -4.29 7.88 12.71
C PHE A 65 -4.55 7.36 14.12
N THR A 66 -4.61 8.27 15.09
CA THR A 66 -5.05 7.97 16.45
C THR A 66 -6.43 8.61 16.62
N SER A 67 -7.48 7.81 16.80
CA SER A 67 -8.77 8.32 17.29
C SER A 67 -8.67 8.55 18.80
N GLU A 68 -9.13 9.70 19.30
CA GLU A 68 -9.06 10.08 20.73
C GLU A 68 -9.91 9.19 21.67
N SER A 69 -10.73 8.30 21.12
CA SER A 69 -11.48 7.30 21.87
C SER A 69 -10.75 5.95 21.82
N TYR A 70 -10.47 5.41 23.01
CA TYR A 70 -9.79 4.14 23.25
C TYR A 70 -10.09 3.03 22.24
N GLN A 71 -9.02 2.34 21.83
CA GLN A 71 -8.99 1.05 21.15
C GLN A 71 -9.61 1.01 19.75
N GLU A 72 -8.79 1.43 18.78
CA GLU A 72 -8.42 0.61 17.64
C GLU A 72 -7.29 1.36 16.92
N MET A 73 -6.05 0.88 17.01
CA MET A 73 -4.99 1.37 16.12
C MET A 73 -5.34 0.92 14.70
N LEU A 74 -6.12 1.73 13.97
CA LEU A 74 -6.15 1.66 12.53
C LEU A 74 -4.76 2.09 12.05
N GLN A 75 -3.85 1.12 11.92
CA GLN A 75 -2.59 1.33 11.24
C GLN A 75 -2.89 1.47 9.76
N VAL A 76 -3.36 2.65 9.39
CA VAL A 76 -3.54 3.02 7.99
C VAL A 76 -2.16 3.13 7.37
N LEU A 77 -1.91 2.39 6.30
CA LEU A 77 -0.66 2.51 5.56
C LEU A 77 -0.94 3.15 4.22
N LEU A 78 -0.42 4.37 4.05
CA LEU A 78 -0.60 5.15 2.84
C LEU A 78 0.60 4.96 1.92
N PHE A 79 0.33 4.70 0.65
CA PHE A 79 1.33 4.62 -0.39
C PHE A 79 1.13 5.77 -1.38
N ILE A 80 2.14 6.63 -1.55
CA ILE A 80 2.05 7.86 -2.34
C ILE A 80 2.98 7.77 -3.55
N ILE A 81 2.43 7.91 -4.75
CA ILE A 81 3.15 7.79 -6.03
C ILE A 81 3.79 9.14 -6.45
N LYS A 82 3.57 10.23 -5.71
CA LYS A 82 4.12 11.57 -6.01
C LYS A 82 4.92 12.18 -4.85
N LYS A 83 6.08 12.73 -5.22
CA LYS A 83 7.08 13.43 -4.40
C LYS A 83 6.57 14.61 -3.56
N THR A 84 5.36 15.11 -3.79
CA THR A 84 4.81 16.25 -3.03
C THR A 84 3.28 16.29 -3.15
N MET A 85 2.56 15.79 -2.14
CA MET A 85 1.19 16.26 -1.84
C MET A 85 0.72 15.72 -0.50
N ILE A 86 0.21 16.61 0.35
CA ILE A 86 -0.62 16.24 1.50
C ILE A 86 -1.95 15.76 0.91
N LEU A 87 -2.12 14.44 0.83
CA LEU A 87 -3.31 13.81 0.26
C LEU A 87 -4.55 14.13 1.07
N ASN A 88 -5.58 14.63 0.39
CA ASN A 88 -6.92 14.68 0.95
C ASN A 88 -7.63 13.41 0.49
N ILE A 89 -7.62 12.37 1.34
CA ILE A 89 -8.15 11.02 1.05
C ILE A 89 -9.60 11.04 0.52
N LYS A 90 -10.36 12.12 0.75
CA LYS A 90 -11.73 12.30 0.23
C LYS A 90 -11.85 12.75 -1.23
N LYS A 91 -10.80 13.30 -1.86
CA LYS A 91 -10.89 13.93 -3.20
C LYS A 91 -10.03 13.30 -4.28
N ASP A 92 -8.96 12.60 -3.91
CA ASP A 92 -8.07 11.96 -4.87
C ASP A 92 -8.52 10.52 -5.15
N LEU A 93 -8.35 10.03 -6.39
CA LEU A 93 -8.67 8.65 -6.78
C LEU A 93 -7.90 7.68 -5.87
N SER A 94 -8.60 7.15 -4.86
CA SER A 94 -8.01 6.36 -3.78
C SER A 94 -8.54 4.94 -3.89
N CYS A 95 -7.65 3.97 -4.12
CA CYS A 95 -7.97 2.56 -3.98
C CYS A 95 -7.75 2.17 -2.52
N VAL A 96 -8.84 1.92 -1.80
CA VAL A 96 -8.79 1.38 -0.44
C VAL A 96 -8.81 -0.14 -0.53
N ILE A 97 -7.78 -0.78 0.01
CA ILE A 97 -7.62 -2.24 0.00
C ILE A 97 -7.65 -2.74 1.44
N TYR A 98 -8.71 -3.49 1.73
CA TYR A 98 -8.91 -4.26 2.95
C TYR A 98 -8.19 -5.62 2.84
N PHE A 99 -7.54 -6.07 3.92
CA PHE A 99 -6.69 -7.27 3.94
C PHE A 99 -7.37 -8.52 4.49
#